data_AF-A0A2I0GVC0-F1
#
_entry.id   AF-A0A2I0GVC0-F1
#
_cell.length_a   1.000
_cell.length_b   1.000
_cell.length_c   1.000
_cell.angle_alpha   90.00
_cell.angle_beta   90.00
_cell.angle_gamma   90.00
#
_symmetry.space_group_name_H-M   'P 1'
#
loop_
_entity.id
_entity.type
_entity.pdbx_description
1 polymer ?
#
loop_
_entity_poly.entity_id
_entity_poly.type
_entity_poly.pdbx_seq_one_letter_code
_entity_poly.pdbx_strand_id
1 'polypeptide(L)'
;MDKKIINTASTPTDKPDFQSSNAPSSNAYQRHGRTTAIDDHSDLQVLKRIKRYLLPKDFTISPALLDEIVAGYDIGDPLADALAAQSIKFAKPLQHTILGDNSNHNPANNGLVNKDLATNPSFKALTEQFSSHPDWFDPKLARIGAVAYRRYPLMLIWLLRNVALMAGYSIPALSLPLIQTGALMHDALPRLMRTYAYILAVSEHPSSNMSAGNQNKPVEQVLAIGSEGWRQSIQVRQIHTLVRQNLLKGKGNAATGVIPNAEQHHNPDGSWNTDYWGIPINQTDMIATHLQFSLLIMRGLRLLGARISTEEAEGILHLWNLASYWMGVDLDRLPKDEAACWEWLYTYLSIQQLDFKMGQPLAKALHDLPRQLMGEDNRRGRFVEMVNASVTRTLVGDDIGDGLDLPKSKIRFGVLSSVPILFALDTARQHNSSVAHKLEAFRAKRQDNMNWWLKKNDDYYK
;
A
#
# COMPACT_ATOMS: atom_id res chain seq x y z
N MET A 1 -60.04 64.85 10.66
CA MET A 1 -60.22 63.86 9.58
C MET A 1 -59.29 62.70 9.87
N ASP A 2 -59.88 61.54 10.09
CA ASP A 2 -59.25 60.29 10.50
C ASP A 2 -58.15 59.79 9.55
N LYS A 3 -57.12 59.12 10.11
CA LYS A 3 -56.84 57.70 9.81
C LYS A 3 -55.72 57.10 10.68
N LYS A 4 -56.17 56.15 11.51
CA LYS A 4 -55.63 54.81 11.81
C LYS A 4 -54.14 54.60 12.14
N ILE A 5 -53.97 54.20 13.41
CA ILE A 5 -52.97 53.33 14.04
C ILE A 5 -52.70 52.07 13.21
N ILE A 6 -51.42 51.71 13.01
CA ILE A 6 -50.95 50.32 12.89
C ILE A 6 -49.60 50.18 13.62
N ASN A 7 -49.61 49.34 14.65
CA ASN A 7 -48.47 48.80 15.39
C ASN A 7 -47.74 47.78 14.51
N THR A 8 -46.43 47.91 14.31
CA THR A 8 -45.60 46.84 13.74
C THR A 8 -44.74 46.21 14.82
N ALA A 9 -45.00 44.92 15.05
CA ALA A 9 -44.31 44.05 15.97
C ALA A 9 -42.84 43.86 15.57
N SER A 10 -41.96 43.93 16.58
CA SER A 10 -40.55 43.56 16.52
C SER A 10 -40.40 42.04 16.51
N THR A 11 -39.83 41.49 15.44
CA THR A 11 -39.42 40.09 15.33
C THR A 11 -38.18 39.81 16.18
N PRO A 12 -38.08 38.66 16.87
CA PRO A 12 -36.91 38.30 17.68
C PRO A 12 -35.78 37.79 16.78
N THR A 13 -34.57 38.28 17.03
CA THR A 13 -33.32 37.77 16.45
C THR A 13 -32.79 36.64 17.33
N ASP A 14 -33.04 35.39 16.93
CA ASP A 14 -32.40 34.21 17.50
C ASP A 14 -30.90 34.22 17.19
N LYS A 15 -30.10 34.62 18.17
CA LYS A 15 -28.70 34.22 18.29
C LYS A 15 -28.66 32.95 19.15
N PRO A 16 -28.10 31.82 18.69
CA PRO A 16 -27.81 30.74 19.60
C PRO A 16 -26.61 31.13 20.46
N ASP A 17 -26.84 31.16 21.77
CA ASP A 17 -25.82 31.21 22.81
C ASP A 17 -24.78 30.11 22.58
N PHE A 18 -23.52 30.49 22.44
CA PHE A 18 -22.38 29.60 22.66
C PHE A 18 -22.30 29.30 24.17
N GLN A 19 -23.19 28.42 24.65
CA GLN A 19 -22.96 27.72 25.90
C GLN A 19 -21.80 26.76 25.66
N SER A 20 -20.70 26.99 26.39
CA SER A 20 -19.60 26.04 26.52
C SER A 20 -20.14 24.73 27.09
N SER A 21 -20.52 23.81 26.21
CA SER A 21 -20.76 22.44 26.60
C SER A 21 -19.41 21.84 26.98
N ASN A 22 -19.33 21.33 28.20
CA ASN A 22 -18.25 20.48 28.68
C ASN A 22 -18.00 19.39 27.63
N ALA A 23 -16.89 19.48 26.89
CA ALA A 23 -16.43 18.40 26.05
C ALA A 23 -16.17 17.18 26.97
N PRO A 24 -16.76 16.01 26.67
CA PRO A 24 -16.38 14.80 27.37
C PRO A 24 -14.89 14.56 27.11
N SER A 25 -14.17 14.10 28.13
CA SER A 25 -12.76 13.69 28.02
C SER A 25 -12.55 12.93 26.71
N SER A 26 -11.86 13.53 25.74
CA SER A 26 -11.54 12.87 24.48
C SER A 26 -10.82 11.57 24.81
N ASN A 27 -11.38 10.43 24.40
CA ASN A 27 -10.69 9.15 24.54
C ASN A 27 -9.28 9.30 23.94
N ALA A 28 -8.24 8.88 24.66
CA ALA A 28 -6.84 9.15 24.30
C ALA A 28 -6.48 8.73 22.86
N TYR A 29 -7.18 7.73 22.32
CA TYR A 29 -6.99 7.26 20.95
C TYR A 29 -7.54 8.19 19.85
N GLN A 30 -8.44 9.13 20.16
CA GLN A 30 -9.02 10.08 19.19
C GLN A 30 -8.24 11.41 19.13
N ARG A 31 -6.95 11.39 19.46
CA ARG A 31 -6.11 12.60 19.50
C ARG A 31 -5.92 13.29 18.15
N HIS A 32 -6.05 12.54 17.04
CA HIS A 32 -5.98 13.07 15.69
C HIS A 32 -7.37 13.07 15.04
N GLY A 33 -7.69 14.13 14.29
CA GLY A 33 -9.00 14.27 13.65
C GLY A 33 -9.33 13.21 12.60
N ARG A 34 -8.33 12.47 12.10
CA ARG A 34 -8.50 11.30 11.22
C ARG A 34 -9.11 10.06 11.90
N THR A 35 -9.26 10.07 13.23
CA THR A 35 -9.71 8.91 14.01
C THR A 35 -11.17 9.04 14.44
N THR A 36 -11.99 8.08 14.04
CA THR A 36 -13.43 8.01 14.32
C THR A 36 -13.75 7.17 15.56
N ALA A 37 -15.02 7.15 15.99
CA ALA A 37 -15.45 6.21 17.02
C ALA A 37 -15.42 4.78 16.47
N ILE A 38 -15.17 3.79 17.34
CA ILE A 38 -14.97 2.39 16.95
C ILE A 38 -16.19 1.80 16.20
N ASP A 39 -17.38 2.29 16.50
CA ASP A 39 -18.65 1.82 15.97
C ASP A 39 -19.16 2.61 14.75
N ASP A 40 -18.53 3.74 14.40
CA ASP A 40 -18.92 4.62 13.27
C ASP A 40 -18.95 3.87 11.93
N HIS A 41 -18.18 2.79 11.82
CA HIS A 41 -18.03 2.01 10.60
C HIS A 41 -18.52 0.56 10.74
N SER A 42 -19.21 0.24 11.83
CA SER A 42 -19.73 -1.11 12.12
C SER A 42 -20.62 -1.66 11.00
N ASP A 43 -21.22 -0.78 10.18
CA ASP A 43 -22.07 -1.16 9.06
C ASP A 43 -21.35 -1.56 7.78
N LEU A 44 -20.06 -1.26 7.64
CA LEU A 44 -19.27 -1.61 6.46
C LEU A 44 -19.25 -3.12 6.24
N GLN A 45 -19.47 -3.54 4.99
CA GLN A 45 -19.55 -4.95 4.63
C GLN A 45 -18.24 -5.67 4.91
N VAL A 46 -17.11 -5.01 4.66
CA VAL A 46 -15.78 -5.57 4.91
C VAL A 46 -15.55 -5.82 6.40
N LEU A 47 -15.88 -4.87 7.28
CA LEU A 47 -15.74 -5.03 8.73
C LEU A 47 -16.66 -6.13 9.27
N LYS A 48 -17.92 -6.19 8.79
CA LYS A 48 -18.84 -7.29 9.12
C LYS A 48 -18.29 -8.66 8.71
N ARG A 49 -17.68 -8.77 7.52
CA ARG A 49 -17.09 -10.03 7.03
C ARG A 49 -15.85 -10.41 7.84
N ILE A 50 -14.96 -9.48 8.16
CA ILE A 50 -13.78 -9.74 8.99
C ILE A 50 -14.20 -10.21 10.38
N LYS A 51 -15.06 -9.46 11.07
CA LYS A 51 -15.56 -9.82 12.41
C LYS A 51 -16.24 -11.19 12.43
N ARG A 52 -17.01 -11.53 11.39
CA ARG A 52 -17.77 -12.79 11.34
C ARG A 52 -16.94 -14.02 11.02
N TYR A 53 -15.94 -13.89 10.15
CA TYR A 53 -15.27 -15.06 9.54
C TYR A 53 -13.78 -15.17 9.83
N LEU A 54 -13.14 -14.10 10.33
CA LEU A 54 -11.68 -13.99 10.44
C LEU A 54 -11.21 -13.67 11.86
N LEU A 55 -12.12 -13.31 12.76
CA LEU A 55 -11.83 -13.02 14.16
C LEU A 55 -12.56 -14.00 15.09
N PRO A 56 -12.07 -14.18 16.34
CA PRO A 56 -12.80 -14.87 17.38
C PRO A 56 -14.21 -14.30 17.59
N LYS A 57 -15.16 -15.14 18.01
CA LYS A 57 -16.57 -14.73 18.18
C LYS A 57 -16.75 -13.65 19.25
N ASP A 58 -15.91 -13.68 20.26
CA ASP A 58 -15.83 -12.78 21.41
C ASP A 58 -14.78 -11.68 21.23
N PHE A 59 -14.26 -11.50 20.00
CA PHE A 59 -13.25 -10.49 19.73
C PHE A 59 -13.72 -9.09 20.12
N THR A 60 -12.87 -8.41 20.89
CA THR A 60 -12.97 -7.00 21.25
C THR A 60 -11.67 -6.30 20.92
N ILE A 61 -11.74 -5.06 20.46
CA ILE A 61 -10.55 -4.25 20.19
C ILE A 61 -9.79 -4.03 21.51
N SER A 62 -8.52 -4.42 21.53
CA SER A 62 -7.63 -4.19 22.66
C SER A 62 -7.30 -2.70 22.78
N PRO A 63 -7.47 -2.07 23.96
CA PRO A 63 -7.05 -0.69 24.19
C PRO A 63 -5.56 -0.46 23.91
N ALA A 64 -4.71 -1.43 24.28
CA ALA A 64 -3.26 -1.33 24.04
C ALA A 64 -2.93 -1.32 22.53
N LEU A 65 -3.59 -2.16 21.74
CA LEU A 65 -3.43 -2.17 20.28
C LEU A 65 -3.94 -0.87 19.65
N LEU A 66 -5.04 -0.34 20.16
CA LEU A 66 -5.61 0.92 19.73
C LEU A 66 -4.66 2.10 20.00
N ASP A 67 -4.10 2.16 21.20
CA ASP A 67 -3.09 3.16 21.58
C ASP A 67 -1.82 3.00 20.74
N GLU A 68 -1.37 1.78 20.48
CA GLU A 68 -0.23 1.52 19.60
C GLU A 68 -0.47 2.05 18.18
N ILE A 69 -1.60 1.68 17.55
CA ILE A 69 -1.99 2.14 16.21
C ILE A 69 -2.00 3.67 16.15
N VAL A 70 -2.56 4.32 17.16
CA VAL A 70 -2.66 5.79 17.18
C VAL A 70 -1.31 6.44 17.45
N ALA A 71 -0.48 5.88 18.33
CA ALA A 71 0.89 6.34 18.59
C ALA A 71 1.75 6.32 17.31
N GLY A 72 1.52 5.34 16.43
CA GLY A 72 2.25 5.23 15.17
C GLY A 72 1.97 6.33 14.17
N TYR A 73 0.90 7.11 14.32
CA TYR A 73 0.61 8.26 13.46
C TYR A 73 1.68 9.36 13.54
N ASP A 74 2.43 9.44 14.65
CA ASP A 74 3.49 10.45 14.85
C ASP A 74 4.90 9.93 14.56
N ILE A 75 5.03 8.67 14.14
CA ILE A 75 6.34 8.04 13.96
C ILE A 75 6.61 7.87 12.47
N GLY A 76 7.72 8.47 12.03
CA GLY A 76 8.15 8.45 10.63
C GLY A 76 9.22 7.41 10.39
N ASP A 77 10.30 7.83 9.77
CA ASP A 77 11.52 7.02 9.63
C ASP A 77 12.69 7.83 10.20
N PRO A 78 12.98 7.72 11.51
CA PRO A 78 13.96 8.58 12.17
C PRO A 78 15.34 8.60 11.50
N LEU A 79 15.79 7.44 10.97
CA LEU A 79 17.07 7.33 10.28
C LEU A 79 17.05 8.09 8.95
N ALA A 80 16.05 7.84 8.11
CA ALA A 80 15.96 8.46 6.80
C ALA A 80 15.58 9.95 6.89
N ASP A 81 14.69 10.32 7.81
CA ASP A 81 14.29 11.71 8.07
C ASP A 81 15.47 12.56 8.56
N ALA A 82 16.36 12.00 9.41
CA ALA A 82 17.59 12.69 9.83
C ALA A 82 18.56 12.96 8.67
N LEU A 83 18.67 12.03 7.71
CA LEU A 83 19.47 12.23 6.50
C LEU A 83 18.82 13.28 5.58
N ALA A 84 17.49 13.22 5.43
CA ALA A 84 16.76 14.17 4.61
C ALA A 84 16.78 15.60 5.19
N ALA A 85 16.82 15.76 6.52
CA ALA A 85 17.01 17.05 7.18
C ALA A 85 18.35 17.72 6.79
N GLN A 86 19.37 16.91 6.48
CA GLN A 86 20.68 17.35 5.98
C GLN A 86 20.73 17.37 4.44
N SER A 87 19.58 17.22 3.76
CA SER A 87 19.47 17.12 2.29
C SER A 87 20.28 15.96 1.66
N ILE A 88 20.53 14.90 2.44
CA ILE A 88 21.29 13.74 1.99
C ILE A 88 20.34 12.74 1.31
N LYS A 89 20.65 12.38 0.05
CA LYS A 89 20.03 11.27 -0.66
C LYS A 89 20.89 10.02 -0.49
N PHE A 90 20.44 9.09 0.35
CA PHE A 90 21.21 7.92 0.77
C PHE A 90 21.15 6.73 -0.19
N ALA A 91 20.17 6.61 -1.08
CA ALA A 91 19.91 5.37 -1.80
C ALA A 91 21.09 4.89 -2.66
N LYS A 92 21.65 5.76 -3.51
CA LYS A 92 22.82 5.43 -4.33
C LYS A 92 24.10 5.26 -3.50
N PRO A 93 24.45 6.18 -2.59
CA PRO A 93 25.61 6.00 -1.71
C PRO A 93 25.55 4.69 -0.91
N LEU A 94 24.39 4.35 -0.34
CA LEU A 94 24.19 3.14 0.46
C LEU A 94 24.41 1.87 -0.38
N GLN A 95 23.80 1.80 -1.57
CA GLN A 95 24.03 0.68 -2.49
C GLN A 95 25.50 0.56 -2.90
N HIS A 96 26.16 1.69 -3.16
CA HIS A 96 27.57 1.71 -3.52
C HIS A 96 28.47 1.27 -2.37
N THR A 97 28.21 1.70 -1.13
CA THR A 97 28.98 1.27 0.05
C THR A 97 28.89 -0.24 0.24
N ILE A 98 27.68 -0.80 0.21
CA ILE A 98 27.47 -2.22 0.54
C ILE A 98 27.96 -3.16 -0.58
N LEU A 99 27.80 -2.76 -1.84
CA LEU A 99 28.18 -3.60 -2.98
C LEU A 99 29.59 -3.34 -3.47
N GLY A 100 30.09 -2.10 -3.30
CA GLY A 100 31.43 -1.68 -3.71
C GLY A 100 32.54 -2.43 -2.99
N ASP A 101 32.35 -2.74 -1.70
CA ASP A 101 33.29 -3.56 -0.90
C ASP A 101 33.46 -5.00 -1.43
N ASN A 102 32.59 -5.48 -2.32
CA ASN A 102 32.67 -6.81 -2.94
C ASN A 102 33.32 -6.82 -4.33
N SER A 103 33.66 -5.65 -4.89
CA SER A 103 34.35 -5.53 -6.18
C SER A 103 35.71 -4.89 -5.96
N ASN A 104 36.77 -5.42 -6.57
CA ASN A 104 38.14 -4.88 -6.53
C ASN A 104 38.30 -3.49 -7.19
N HIS A 105 37.31 -2.60 -7.06
CA HIS A 105 37.32 -1.25 -7.57
C HIS A 105 37.24 -0.26 -6.42
N ASN A 106 38.35 0.46 -6.25
CA ASN A 106 38.64 1.44 -5.22
C ASN A 106 37.42 2.37 -4.94
N PRO A 107 36.81 2.33 -3.73
CA PRO A 107 35.56 3.03 -3.42
C PRO A 107 35.67 4.57 -3.46
N ALA A 108 36.89 5.10 -3.52
CA ALA A 108 37.17 6.55 -3.54
C ALA A 108 36.95 7.23 -4.92
N ASN A 109 36.78 6.49 -6.02
CA ASN A 109 36.88 7.08 -7.36
C ASN A 109 35.57 7.65 -7.96
N ASN A 110 34.42 7.56 -7.30
CA ASN A 110 33.15 8.08 -7.82
C ASN A 110 32.52 9.25 -7.03
N GLY A 111 33.13 9.71 -5.93
CA GLY A 111 32.66 10.88 -5.16
C GLY A 111 31.28 10.76 -4.49
N LEU A 112 30.64 9.59 -4.55
CA LEU A 112 29.27 9.35 -4.02
C LEU A 112 29.22 9.25 -2.49
N VAL A 113 30.33 8.88 -1.84
CA VAL A 113 30.45 8.76 -0.39
C VAL A 113 31.68 9.56 0.04
N ASN A 114 31.47 10.63 0.79
CA ASN A 114 32.56 11.39 1.42
C ASN A 114 32.74 10.97 2.89
N LYS A 115 33.81 11.45 3.52
CA LYS A 115 34.12 11.13 4.93
C LYS A 115 32.98 11.52 5.88
N ASP A 116 32.29 12.62 5.60
CA ASP A 116 31.21 13.13 6.44
C ASP A 116 29.97 12.22 6.37
N LEU A 117 29.59 11.75 5.18
CA LEU A 117 28.51 10.79 5.00
C LEU A 117 28.85 9.44 5.61
N ALA A 118 30.07 8.95 5.41
CA ALA A 118 30.54 7.69 5.99
C ALA A 118 30.57 7.72 7.53
N THR A 119 30.72 8.90 8.14
CA THR A 119 30.71 9.07 9.60
C THR A 119 29.33 9.43 10.17
N ASN A 120 28.36 9.77 9.33
CA ASN A 120 27.00 10.09 9.74
C ASN A 120 26.32 8.88 10.45
N PRO A 121 25.86 9.03 11.70
CA PRO A 121 25.25 7.93 12.46
C PRO A 121 24.05 7.26 11.78
N SER A 122 23.14 8.03 11.18
CA SER A 122 21.97 7.48 10.48
C SER A 122 22.37 6.73 9.22
N PHE A 123 23.36 7.21 8.48
CA PHE A 123 23.88 6.51 7.30
C PHE A 123 24.58 5.20 7.68
N LYS A 124 25.34 5.19 8.78
CA LYS A 124 25.95 3.98 9.33
C LYS A 124 24.89 2.95 9.75
N ALA A 125 23.88 3.38 10.49
CA ALA A 125 22.79 2.49 10.91
C ALA A 125 22.05 1.89 9.72
N LEU A 126 21.79 2.68 8.66
CA LEU A 126 21.22 2.14 7.41
C LEU A 126 22.20 1.17 6.72
N THR A 127 23.49 1.47 6.72
CA THR A 127 24.49 0.56 6.14
C THR A 127 24.49 -0.77 6.87
N GLU A 128 24.54 -0.77 8.20
CA GLU A 128 24.45 -1.98 9.02
C GLU A 128 23.17 -2.77 8.76
N GLN A 129 22.00 -2.09 8.75
CA GLN A 129 20.70 -2.70 8.48
C GLN A 129 20.62 -3.39 7.11
N PHE A 130 21.24 -2.81 6.07
CA PHE A 130 21.14 -3.33 4.70
C PHE A 130 22.30 -4.25 4.29
N SER A 131 23.38 -4.30 5.10
CA SER A 131 24.57 -5.14 4.86
C SER A 131 24.39 -6.60 5.26
N SER A 132 23.34 -6.95 6.00
CA SER A 132 23.04 -8.33 6.40
C SER A 132 21.53 -8.56 6.47
N HIS A 133 21.11 -9.83 6.42
CA HIS A 133 19.75 -10.20 6.76
C HIS A 133 19.60 -10.29 8.28
N PRO A 134 18.46 -9.87 8.85
CA PRO A 134 18.18 -10.09 10.27
C PRO A 134 18.16 -11.58 10.64
N ASP A 135 18.47 -11.90 11.90
CA ASP A 135 18.54 -13.29 12.41
C ASP A 135 17.24 -14.09 12.23
N TRP A 136 16.08 -13.42 12.24
CA TRP A 136 14.78 -14.06 12.05
C TRP A 136 14.50 -14.45 10.59
N PHE A 137 15.27 -13.94 9.62
CA PHE A 137 14.97 -14.15 8.22
C PHE A 137 15.34 -15.56 7.74
N ASP A 138 14.33 -16.38 7.49
CA ASP A 138 14.46 -17.68 6.81
C ASP A 138 14.38 -17.55 5.26
N PRO A 139 15.48 -17.83 4.53
CA PRO A 139 15.53 -17.88 3.06
C PRO A 139 14.51 -18.82 2.42
N LYS A 140 14.31 -19.99 3.01
CA LYS A 140 13.52 -21.08 2.47
C LYS A 140 12.04 -20.72 2.59
N LEU A 141 11.64 -20.19 3.74
CA LEU A 141 10.28 -19.71 3.95
C LEU A 141 9.93 -18.54 3.01
N ALA A 142 10.84 -17.58 2.86
CA ALA A 142 10.68 -16.48 1.90
C ALA A 142 10.49 -16.98 0.46
N ARG A 143 11.27 -18.01 0.05
CA ARG A 143 11.12 -18.66 -1.25
C ARG A 143 9.75 -19.32 -1.43
N ILE A 144 9.26 -20.03 -0.41
CA ILE A 144 7.92 -20.65 -0.46
C ILE A 144 6.85 -19.57 -0.65
N GLY A 145 6.93 -18.50 0.12
CA GLY A 145 6.07 -17.33 -0.02
C GLY A 145 6.12 -16.72 -1.42
N ALA A 146 7.31 -16.44 -1.93
CA ALA A 146 7.55 -15.86 -3.24
C ALA A 146 6.95 -16.67 -4.39
N VAL A 147 7.07 -18.01 -4.33
CA VAL A 147 6.46 -18.93 -5.32
C VAL A 147 4.93 -18.92 -5.21
N ALA A 148 4.38 -18.95 -4.00
CA ALA A 148 2.94 -18.89 -3.79
C ALA A 148 2.35 -17.55 -4.27
N TYR A 149 3.03 -16.45 -3.93
CA TYR A 149 2.64 -15.08 -4.26
C TYR A 149 2.51 -14.84 -5.78
N ARG A 150 3.42 -15.41 -6.57
CA ARG A 150 3.45 -15.27 -8.03
C ARG A 150 2.69 -16.36 -8.79
N ARG A 151 2.06 -17.32 -8.11
CA ARG A 151 1.40 -18.47 -8.77
C ARG A 151 0.33 -18.07 -9.78
N TYR A 152 -0.36 -16.94 -9.54
CA TYR A 152 -1.45 -16.47 -10.38
C TYR A 152 -1.28 -14.98 -10.76
N PRO A 153 -0.43 -14.65 -11.75
CA PRO A 153 -0.11 -13.26 -12.10
C PRO A 153 -1.35 -12.38 -12.37
N LEU A 154 -2.35 -12.93 -13.06
CA LEU A 154 -3.59 -12.21 -13.34
C LEU A 154 -4.41 -11.92 -12.07
N MET A 155 -4.51 -12.91 -11.17
CA MET A 155 -5.24 -12.74 -9.91
C MET A 155 -4.48 -11.80 -8.98
N LEU A 156 -3.16 -11.83 -8.99
CA LEU A 156 -2.33 -10.89 -8.25
C LEU A 156 -2.61 -9.45 -8.67
N ILE A 157 -2.67 -9.16 -9.97
CA ILE A 157 -3.06 -7.83 -10.46
C ILE A 157 -4.50 -7.48 -10.07
N TRP A 158 -5.44 -8.43 -10.13
CA TRP A 158 -6.81 -8.19 -9.69
C TRP A 158 -6.88 -7.78 -8.22
N LEU A 159 -6.19 -8.51 -7.34
CA LEU A 159 -6.19 -8.24 -5.91
C LEU A 159 -5.49 -6.92 -5.60
N LEU A 160 -4.33 -6.66 -6.22
CA LEU A 160 -3.63 -5.38 -6.07
C LEU A 160 -4.50 -4.19 -6.52
N ARG A 161 -4.97 -4.24 -7.77
CA ARG A 161 -5.67 -3.13 -8.41
C ARG A 161 -7.06 -2.90 -7.81
N ASN A 162 -7.83 -3.98 -7.66
CA ASN A 162 -9.27 -3.90 -7.42
C ASN A 162 -9.64 -4.09 -5.96
N VAL A 163 -8.74 -4.64 -5.13
CA VAL A 163 -8.97 -4.84 -3.70
C VAL A 163 -8.11 -3.88 -2.90
N ALA A 164 -6.77 -4.02 -2.93
CA ALA A 164 -5.86 -3.20 -2.13
C ALA A 164 -5.98 -1.70 -2.46
N LEU A 165 -5.74 -1.31 -3.72
CA LEU A 165 -5.77 0.11 -4.11
C LEU A 165 -7.16 0.73 -3.97
N MET A 166 -8.22 0.06 -4.46
CA MET A 166 -9.58 0.61 -4.36
C MET A 166 -10.03 0.77 -2.92
N ALA A 167 -9.80 -0.21 -2.04
CA ALA A 167 -10.12 -0.05 -0.62
C ALA A 167 -9.29 1.08 0.00
N GLY A 168 -7.98 1.16 -0.30
CA GLY A 168 -7.11 2.22 0.18
C GLY A 168 -7.53 3.62 -0.25
N TYR A 169 -8.10 3.79 -1.45
CA TYR A 169 -8.58 5.10 -1.92
C TYR A 169 -9.74 5.67 -1.09
N SER A 170 -10.51 4.81 -0.41
CA SER A 170 -11.57 5.27 0.50
C SER A 170 -11.06 5.83 1.83
N ILE A 171 -9.78 5.62 2.15
CA ILE A 171 -9.12 6.05 3.39
C ILE A 171 -8.25 7.28 3.08
N PRO A 172 -8.68 8.50 3.45
CA PRO A 172 -7.97 9.74 3.17
C PRO A 172 -6.52 9.75 3.61
N ALA A 173 -6.21 9.16 4.76
CA ALA A 173 -4.83 9.09 5.24
C ALA A 173 -3.87 8.39 4.26
N LEU A 174 -4.37 7.41 3.49
CA LEU A 174 -3.60 6.70 2.47
C LEU A 174 -3.66 7.40 1.11
N SER A 175 -4.81 7.97 0.75
CA SER A 175 -5.02 8.58 -0.57
C SER A 175 -4.51 10.01 -0.68
N LEU A 176 -4.56 10.79 0.40
CA LEU A 176 -4.16 12.20 0.43
C LEU A 176 -2.70 12.42 -0.02
N PRO A 177 -1.69 11.67 0.47
CA PRO A 177 -0.34 11.78 -0.07
C PRO A 177 -0.25 11.48 -1.57
N LEU A 178 -1.04 10.53 -2.07
CA LEU A 178 -1.06 10.20 -3.50
C LEU A 178 -1.67 11.34 -4.33
N ILE A 179 -2.74 11.96 -3.85
CA ILE A 179 -3.40 13.09 -4.49
C ILE A 179 -2.47 14.30 -4.53
N GLN A 180 -1.84 14.64 -3.40
CA GLN A 180 -0.93 15.79 -3.31
C GLN A 180 0.32 15.65 -4.19
N THR A 181 0.79 14.42 -4.41
CA THR A 181 1.89 14.19 -5.37
C THR A 181 1.46 14.25 -6.84
N GLY A 182 0.16 14.10 -7.14
CA GLY A 182 -0.41 14.19 -8.49
C GLY A 182 -0.08 13.04 -9.45
N ALA A 183 1.00 12.31 -9.19
CA ALA A 183 1.55 11.31 -10.11
C ALA A 183 0.56 10.18 -10.46
N LEU A 184 -0.32 9.79 -9.53
CA LEU A 184 -1.31 8.74 -9.79
C LEU A 184 -2.52 9.24 -10.61
N MET A 185 -2.86 10.53 -10.50
CA MET A 185 -3.97 11.11 -11.26
C MET A 185 -3.59 11.38 -12.72
N HIS A 186 -2.36 11.84 -12.95
CA HIS A 186 -1.87 12.19 -14.29
C HIS A 186 -1.19 11.01 -15.00
N ASP A 187 -0.48 10.14 -14.28
CA ASP A 187 0.32 9.03 -14.83
C ASP A 187 -0.06 7.68 -14.18
N ALA A 188 -1.34 7.33 -14.23
CA ALA A 188 -1.87 6.12 -13.59
C ALA A 188 -1.14 4.83 -14.03
N LEU A 189 -0.83 4.68 -15.32
CA LEU A 189 -0.11 3.52 -15.83
C LEU A 189 1.34 3.43 -15.31
N PRO A 190 2.22 4.44 -15.50
CA PRO A 190 3.56 4.39 -14.93
C PRO A 190 3.58 4.20 -13.41
N ARG A 191 2.62 4.79 -12.68
CA ARG A 191 2.53 4.62 -11.23
C ARG A 191 2.15 3.18 -10.86
N LEU A 192 1.14 2.60 -11.50
CA LEU A 192 0.73 1.20 -11.29
C LEU A 192 1.85 0.23 -11.65
N MET A 193 2.53 0.45 -12.78
CA MET A 193 3.61 -0.42 -13.24
C MET A 193 4.84 -0.35 -12.34
N ARG A 194 5.16 0.81 -11.72
CA ARG A 194 6.21 0.89 -10.70
C ARG A 194 5.90 0.06 -9.46
N THR A 195 4.66 0.11 -8.97
CA THR A 195 4.23 -0.76 -7.86
C THR A 195 4.32 -2.24 -8.25
N TYR A 196 3.90 -2.58 -9.46
CA TYR A 196 4.01 -3.93 -10.00
C TYR A 196 5.47 -4.40 -10.13
N ALA A 197 6.37 -3.54 -10.62
CA ALA A 197 7.81 -3.82 -10.69
C ALA A 197 8.37 -4.15 -9.31
N TYR A 198 8.01 -3.37 -8.29
CA TYR A 198 8.48 -3.62 -6.92
C TYR A 198 7.97 -4.95 -6.36
N ILE A 199 6.70 -5.26 -6.58
CA ILE A 199 6.13 -6.55 -6.20
C ILE A 199 6.88 -7.72 -6.85
N LEU A 200 7.20 -7.60 -8.13
CA LEU A 200 7.98 -8.60 -8.84
C LEU A 200 9.39 -8.69 -8.27
N ALA A 201 10.09 -7.57 -8.12
CA ALA A 201 11.42 -7.52 -7.54
C ALA A 201 11.52 -8.16 -6.13
N VAL A 202 10.48 -7.98 -5.30
CA VAL A 202 10.39 -8.59 -3.95
C VAL A 202 10.19 -10.10 -4.02
N SER A 203 9.42 -10.59 -5.00
CA SER A 203 9.00 -12.00 -5.08
C SER A 203 9.72 -12.83 -6.15
N GLU A 204 10.55 -12.21 -6.98
CA GLU A 204 11.31 -12.87 -8.04
C GLU A 204 12.55 -13.57 -7.49
N HIS A 205 12.71 -14.83 -7.89
CA HIS A 205 14.03 -15.43 -7.96
C HIS A 205 14.63 -14.94 -9.27
N PRO A 206 15.75 -14.20 -9.27
CA PRO A 206 16.40 -13.87 -10.52
C PRO A 206 16.82 -15.18 -11.20
N SER A 207 16.36 -15.38 -12.43
CA SER A 207 16.94 -16.38 -13.31
C SER A 207 18.39 -15.97 -13.56
N SER A 208 19.32 -16.93 -13.48
CA SER A 208 20.76 -16.76 -13.67
C SER A 208 21.19 -16.35 -15.08
N ASN A 209 20.34 -15.71 -15.88
CA ASN A 209 20.62 -15.30 -17.25
C ASN A 209 20.27 -13.82 -17.45
N MET A 210 21.15 -12.94 -16.99
CA MET A 210 21.45 -11.70 -17.70
C MET A 210 22.69 -11.99 -18.54
N SER A 211 22.51 -12.21 -19.84
CA SER A 211 23.62 -12.34 -20.78
C SER A 211 24.47 -11.06 -20.78
N ALA A 212 25.79 -11.26 -20.73
CA ALA A 212 26.86 -10.32 -21.07
C ALA A 212 27.10 -9.11 -20.14
N GLY A 213 28.16 -9.21 -19.31
CA GLY A 213 28.99 -8.05 -18.98
C GLY A 213 29.56 -7.97 -17.57
N ASN A 214 28.88 -8.50 -16.55
CA ASN A 214 29.31 -8.31 -15.15
C ASN A 214 29.59 -9.63 -14.44
N GLN A 215 30.81 -9.77 -13.92
CA GLN A 215 31.28 -10.90 -13.11
C GLN A 215 30.66 -10.96 -11.70
N ASN A 216 29.37 -10.61 -11.55
CA ASN A 216 28.71 -10.69 -10.26
C ASN A 216 28.12 -12.09 -10.06
N LYS A 217 28.30 -12.64 -8.86
CA LYS A 217 27.75 -13.94 -8.45
C LYS A 217 26.25 -14.03 -8.80
N PRO A 218 25.76 -15.17 -9.30
CA PRO A 218 24.32 -15.38 -9.48
C PRO A 218 23.59 -15.10 -8.17
N VAL A 219 22.51 -14.33 -8.24
CA VAL A 219 21.65 -14.12 -7.08
C VAL A 219 20.80 -15.38 -6.93
N GLU A 220 21.12 -16.24 -5.97
CA GLU A 220 20.50 -17.56 -5.83
C GLU A 220 19.19 -17.54 -5.01
N GLN A 221 18.88 -16.40 -4.36
CA GLN A 221 17.81 -16.28 -3.37
C GLN A 221 16.93 -15.05 -3.59
N VAL A 222 15.62 -15.17 -3.32
CA VAL A 222 14.72 -14.02 -3.20
C VAL A 222 15.21 -13.08 -2.10
N LEU A 223 15.14 -11.78 -2.37
CA LEU A 223 15.61 -10.75 -1.44
C LEU A 223 17.06 -10.98 -1.00
N ALA A 224 17.95 -11.48 -1.86
CA ALA A 224 19.38 -11.43 -1.53
C ALA A 224 19.88 -9.98 -1.46
N ILE A 225 20.94 -9.72 -0.71
CA ILE A 225 21.58 -8.40 -0.72
C ILE A 225 22.10 -8.12 -2.13
N GLY A 226 21.78 -6.94 -2.66
CA GLY A 226 22.08 -6.56 -4.04
C GLY A 226 21.10 -7.07 -5.09
N SER A 227 20.11 -7.89 -4.72
CA SER A 227 18.96 -8.23 -5.59
C SER A 227 18.12 -6.99 -5.90
N GLU A 228 17.28 -7.09 -6.93
CA GLU A 228 16.43 -5.95 -7.31
C GLU A 228 15.43 -5.56 -6.20
N GLY A 229 14.86 -6.54 -5.49
CA GLY A 229 13.99 -6.28 -4.34
C GLY A 229 14.71 -5.49 -3.24
N TRP A 230 15.99 -5.79 -2.98
CA TRP A 230 16.82 -5.04 -2.03
C TRP A 230 17.09 -3.61 -2.51
N ARG A 231 17.49 -3.43 -3.78
CA ARG A 231 17.76 -2.11 -4.37
C ARG A 231 16.54 -1.21 -4.37
N GLN A 232 15.40 -1.76 -4.81
CA GLN A 232 14.15 -1.01 -4.85
C GLN A 232 13.64 -0.69 -3.45
N SER A 233 13.82 -1.56 -2.46
CA SER A 233 13.41 -1.27 -1.07
C SER A 233 14.16 -0.04 -0.52
N ILE A 234 15.48 0.07 -0.77
CA ILE A 234 16.27 1.26 -0.44
C ILE A 234 15.70 2.51 -1.14
N GLN A 235 15.43 2.39 -2.44
CA GLN A 235 14.92 3.49 -3.25
C GLN A 235 13.53 3.96 -2.79
N VAL A 236 12.63 3.03 -2.47
CA VAL A 236 11.29 3.29 -1.97
C VAL A 236 11.36 3.98 -0.60
N ARG A 237 12.21 3.51 0.32
CA ARG A 237 12.42 4.17 1.62
C ARG A 237 12.84 5.63 1.48
N GLN A 238 13.78 5.92 0.56
CA GLN A 238 14.17 7.29 0.26
C GLN A 238 13.02 8.10 -0.36
N ILE A 239 12.25 7.52 -1.29
CA ILE A 239 11.10 8.18 -1.90
C ILE A 239 10.05 8.55 -0.85
N HIS A 240 9.68 7.62 0.04
CA HIS A 240 8.73 7.86 1.12
C HIS A 240 9.19 9.01 2.01
N THR A 241 10.46 9.01 2.39
CA THR A 241 11.08 10.08 3.18
C THR A 241 10.98 11.43 2.46
N LEU A 242 11.37 11.49 1.19
CA LEU A 242 11.32 12.74 0.42
C LEU A 242 9.89 13.25 0.22
N VAL A 243 8.92 12.36 -0.01
CA VAL A 243 7.50 12.72 -0.09
C VAL A 243 7.04 13.29 1.24
N ARG A 244 7.29 12.60 2.36
CA ARG A 244 6.96 13.09 3.71
C ARG A 244 7.51 14.50 3.95
N GLN A 245 8.80 14.70 3.69
CA GLN A 245 9.46 16.00 3.89
C GLN A 245 8.90 17.10 2.97
N ASN A 246 8.51 16.77 1.74
CA ASN A 246 7.88 17.74 0.84
C ASN A 246 6.48 18.14 1.32
N LEU A 247 5.67 17.18 1.79
CA LEU A 247 4.33 17.46 2.31
C LEU A 247 4.39 18.30 3.59
N LEU A 248 5.29 17.96 4.51
CA LEU A 248 5.53 18.75 5.74
C LEU A 248 6.02 20.17 5.44
N LYS A 249 6.66 20.42 4.29
CA LYS A 249 7.12 21.75 3.87
C LYS A 249 6.14 22.48 2.93
N GLY A 250 4.94 21.95 2.74
CA GLY A 250 3.92 22.54 1.87
C GLY A 250 4.28 22.55 0.39
N LYS A 251 5.16 21.64 -0.05
CA LYS A 251 5.58 21.52 -1.47
C LYS A 251 4.69 20.58 -2.29
N GLY A 252 3.52 20.21 -1.76
CA GLY A 252 2.53 19.40 -2.47
C GLY A 252 1.66 20.30 -3.35
N ASN A 253 1.80 20.19 -4.67
CA ASN A 253 1.24 21.18 -5.61
C ASN A 253 0.00 20.69 -6.38
N ALA A 254 -0.37 19.41 -6.26
CA ALA A 254 -1.25 18.77 -7.25
C ALA A 254 -2.73 18.67 -6.88
N ALA A 255 -3.14 19.24 -5.74
CA ALA A 255 -4.46 18.99 -5.19
C ALA A 255 -5.44 20.18 -5.22
N THR A 256 -5.01 21.32 -5.74
CA THR A 256 -5.85 22.52 -5.84
C THR A 256 -7.09 22.23 -6.68
N GLY A 257 -8.27 22.28 -6.07
CA GLY A 257 -9.55 21.99 -6.72
C GLY A 257 -9.92 20.50 -6.82
N VAL A 258 -9.08 19.59 -6.32
CA VAL A 258 -9.35 18.13 -6.29
C VAL A 258 -9.80 17.68 -4.90
N ILE A 259 -9.24 18.27 -3.84
CA ILE A 259 -9.54 17.90 -2.45
C ILE A 259 -10.69 18.78 -1.90
N PRO A 260 -11.83 18.18 -1.48
CA PRO A 260 -12.83 18.87 -0.68
C PRO A 260 -12.24 19.35 0.65
N ASN A 261 -12.71 20.46 1.22
CA ASN A 261 -12.24 20.97 2.52
C ASN A 261 -10.71 21.13 2.61
N ALA A 262 -10.07 21.65 1.56
CA ALA A 262 -8.60 21.76 1.47
C ALA A 262 -7.93 22.40 2.72
N GLU A 263 -8.63 23.31 3.40
CA GLU A 263 -8.22 23.98 4.64
C GLU A 263 -8.07 23.03 5.84
N GLN A 264 -8.76 21.89 5.84
CA GLN A 264 -8.63 20.87 6.89
C GLN A 264 -7.35 20.04 6.72
N HIS A 265 -6.87 19.89 5.49
CA HIS A 265 -5.74 19.02 5.15
C HIS A 265 -4.39 19.71 5.24
N HIS A 266 -4.38 21.05 5.29
CA HIS A 266 -3.16 21.85 5.31
C HIS A 266 -3.28 22.99 6.31
N ASN A 267 -2.15 23.40 6.86
CA ASN A 267 -2.03 24.64 7.61
C ASN A 267 -2.13 25.85 6.67
N PRO A 268 -2.32 27.08 7.19
CA PRO A 268 -2.41 28.29 6.35
C PRO A 268 -1.20 28.56 5.45
N ASP A 269 -0.02 28.04 5.81
CA ASP A 269 1.21 28.13 5.01
C ASP A 269 1.33 27.04 3.92
N GLY A 270 0.30 26.20 3.78
CA GLY A 270 0.24 25.09 2.83
C GLY A 270 0.92 23.80 3.31
N SER A 271 1.56 23.80 4.48
CA SER A 271 2.15 22.59 5.06
C SER A 271 1.09 21.57 5.49
N TRP A 272 1.47 20.31 5.55
CA TRP A 272 0.60 19.22 6.01
C TRP A 272 0.04 19.47 7.42
N ASN A 273 -1.27 19.26 7.62
CA ASN A 273 -1.89 19.36 8.94
C ASN A 273 -1.59 18.11 9.79
N THR A 274 -0.44 18.12 10.48
CA THR A 274 0.00 17.02 11.35
C THR A 274 -0.91 16.79 12.55
N ASP A 275 -1.51 17.85 13.11
CA ASP A 275 -2.42 17.71 14.25
C ASP A 275 -3.64 16.85 13.85
N TYR A 276 -4.16 17.05 12.64
CA TYR A 276 -5.28 16.28 12.13
C TYR A 276 -4.90 14.87 11.66
N TRP A 277 -3.79 14.72 10.93
CA TRP A 277 -3.47 13.49 10.21
C TRP A 277 -2.39 12.60 10.86
N GLY A 278 -1.68 13.10 11.86
CA GLY A 278 -0.33 12.63 12.17
C GLY A 278 0.64 13.02 11.05
N ILE A 279 1.86 12.50 11.07
CA ILE A 279 2.82 12.80 10.01
C ILE A 279 2.53 11.94 8.75
N PRO A 280 2.87 12.41 7.53
CA PRO A 280 2.63 11.65 6.32
C PRO A 280 3.46 10.36 6.27
N ILE A 281 2.90 9.28 5.71
CA ILE A 281 3.59 7.99 5.53
C ILE A 281 4.23 7.54 6.86
N ASN A 282 3.43 7.58 7.93
CA ASN A 282 3.85 7.16 9.26
C ASN A 282 3.85 5.63 9.40
N GLN A 283 4.37 5.13 10.53
CA GLN A 283 4.50 3.69 10.80
C GLN A 283 3.16 2.94 10.69
N THR A 284 2.08 3.50 11.22
CA THR A 284 0.76 2.84 11.15
C THR A 284 0.26 2.72 9.72
N ASP A 285 0.37 3.77 8.92
CA ASP A 285 -0.05 3.75 7.52
C ASP A 285 0.83 2.81 6.67
N MET A 286 2.13 2.71 7.00
CA MET A 286 3.04 1.74 6.39
C MET A 286 2.68 0.30 6.76
N ILE A 287 2.27 0.01 7.99
CA ILE A 287 1.79 -1.32 8.40
C ILE A 287 0.46 -1.67 7.72
N ALA A 288 -0.49 -0.73 7.66
CA ALA A 288 -1.75 -0.93 6.93
C ALA A 288 -1.49 -1.26 5.46
N THR A 289 -0.53 -0.56 4.85
CA THR A 289 -0.09 -0.82 3.47
C THR A 289 0.61 -2.17 3.34
N HIS A 290 1.48 -2.54 4.29
CA HIS A 290 2.11 -3.87 4.34
C HIS A 290 1.05 -4.98 4.29
N LEU A 291 0.00 -4.92 5.11
CA LEU A 291 -1.06 -5.92 5.14
C LEU A 291 -1.87 -5.99 3.84
N GLN A 292 -1.93 -4.90 3.08
CA GLN A 292 -2.55 -4.92 1.75
C GLN A 292 -1.73 -5.71 0.73
N PHE A 293 -0.39 -5.70 0.83
CA PHE A 293 0.50 -6.49 -0.03
C PHE A 293 0.70 -7.92 0.47
N SER A 294 0.53 -8.18 1.77
CA SER A 294 0.76 -9.50 2.36
C SER A 294 -0.57 -10.24 2.61
N LEU A 295 -1.23 -9.94 3.74
CA LEU A 295 -2.45 -10.58 4.23
C LEU A 295 -3.58 -10.59 3.17
N LEU A 296 -3.90 -9.43 2.59
CA LEU A 296 -5.04 -9.32 1.68
C LEU A 296 -4.82 -10.03 0.34
N ILE A 297 -3.57 -10.07 -0.15
CA ILE A 297 -3.24 -10.83 -1.36
C ILE A 297 -3.38 -12.33 -1.08
N MET A 298 -2.77 -12.82 0.00
CA MET A 298 -2.89 -14.21 0.40
C MET A 298 -4.37 -14.62 0.58
N ARG A 299 -5.15 -13.82 1.31
CA ARG A 299 -6.58 -14.10 1.54
C ARG A 299 -7.39 -14.03 0.25
N GLY A 300 -7.11 -13.04 -0.59
CA GLY A 300 -7.75 -12.87 -1.88
C GLY A 300 -7.53 -14.06 -2.81
N LEU A 301 -6.32 -14.61 -2.84
CA LEU A 301 -6.02 -15.82 -3.60
C LEU A 301 -6.84 -17.01 -3.10
N ARG A 302 -6.92 -17.22 -1.77
CA ARG A 302 -7.77 -18.27 -1.18
C ARG A 302 -9.25 -18.09 -1.56
N LEU A 303 -9.77 -16.86 -1.51
CA LEU A 303 -11.15 -16.54 -1.89
C LEU A 303 -11.44 -16.78 -3.38
N LEU A 304 -10.44 -16.63 -4.25
CA LEU A 304 -10.52 -16.91 -5.68
C LEU A 304 -10.27 -18.40 -6.01
N GLY A 305 -10.12 -19.26 -5.01
CA GLY A 305 -9.99 -20.72 -5.14
C GLY A 305 -8.57 -21.27 -5.19
N ALA A 306 -7.54 -20.43 -5.02
CA ALA A 306 -6.17 -20.91 -4.90
C ALA A 306 -6.00 -21.75 -3.63
N ARG A 307 -5.27 -22.87 -3.73
CA ARG A 307 -4.92 -23.70 -2.58
C ARG A 307 -3.61 -23.17 -1.99
N ILE A 308 -3.75 -22.18 -1.12
CA ILE A 308 -2.63 -21.60 -0.34
C ILE A 308 -2.53 -22.31 1.00
N SER A 309 -1.46 -23.10 1.20
CA SER A 309 -1.21 -23.80 2.47
C SER A 309 -0.91 -22.82 3.62
N THR A 310 -0.83 -23.32 4.85
CA THR A 310 -0.40 -22.51 6.00
C THR A 310 1.04 -22.02 5.82
N GLU A 311 1.96 -22.92 5.45
CA GLU A 311 3.37 -22.58 5.18
C GLU A 311 3.52 -21.55 4.03
N GLU A 312 2.67 -21.63 3.01
CA GLU A 312 2.66 -20.62 1.93
C GLU A 312 2.15 -19.26 2.41
N ALA A 313 1.14 -19.22 3.28
CA ALA A 313 0.65 -17.98 3.85
C ALA A 313 1.68 -17.34 4.80
N GLU A 314 2.29 -18.14 5.68
CA GLU A 314 3.41 -17.72 6.53
C GLU A 314 4.59 -17.21 5.69
N GLY A 315 4.93 -17.94 4.61
CA GLY A 315 5.96 -17.52 3.66
C GLY A 315 5.67 -16.17 3.01
N ILE A 316 4.42 -15.88 2.64
CA ILE A 316 4.03 -14.59 2.06
C ILE A 316 4.20 -13.47 3.09
N LEU A 317 3.74 -13.66 4.32
CA LEU A 317 3.93 -12.68 5.40
C LEU A 317 5.43 -12.45 5.65
N HIS A 318 6.20 -13.53 5.79
CA HIS A 318 7.65 -13.52 6.03
C HIS A 318 8.43 -12.77 4.94
N LEU A 319 8.09 -13.01 3.67
CA LEU A 319 8.68 -12.30 2.52
C LEU A 319 8.45 -10.79 2.63
N TRP A 320 7.21 -10.38 2.90
CA TRP A 320 6.85 -8.96 2.98
C TRP A 320 7.34 -8.30 4.26
N ASN A 321 7.55 -9.04 5.35
CA ASN A 321 8.16 -8.54 6.58
C ASN A 321 9.58 -8.02 6.30
N LEU A 322 10.40 -8.78 5.55
CA LEU A 322 11.74 -8.31 5.19
C LEU A 322 11.71 -7.10 4.26
N ALA A 323 10.86 -7.12 3.22
CA ALA A 323 10.70 -5.97 2.35
C ALA A 323 10.27 -4.70 3.11
N SER A 324 9.36 -4.86 4.09
CA SER A 324 8.83 -3.74 4.90
C SER A 324 9.82 -3.23 5.93
N TYR A 325 10.59 -4.14 6.56
CA TYR A 325 11.74 -3.79 7.40
C TYR A 325 12.73 -2.92 6.63
N TRP A 326 13.10 -3.33 5.42
CA TRP A 326 13.95 -2.53 4.55
C TRP A 326 13.31 -1.21 4.14
N MET A 327 12.00 -1.14 3.96
CA MET A 327 11.30 0.14 3.73
C MET A 327 11.22 1.05 4.96
N GLY A 328 11.70 0.61 6.13
CA GLY A 328 11.75 1.40 7.36
C GLY A 328 10.58 1.16 8.32
N VAL A 329 9.81 0.09 8.14
CA VAL A 329 8.79 -0.32 9.11
C VAL A 329 9.47 -0.89 10.35
N ASP A 330 9.02 -0.44 11.51
CA ASP A 330 9.41 -0.97 12.81
C ASP A 330 8.83 -2.38 13.00
N LEU A 331 9.72 -3.37 13.14
CA LEU A 331 9.34 -4.78 13.26
C LEU A 331 8.56 -5.08 14.52
N ASP A 332 8.77 -4.32 15.60
CA ASP A 332 8.10 -4.57 16.88
C ASP A 332 6.60 -4.26 16.79
N ARG A 333 6.22 -3.39 15.86
CA ARG A 333 4.85 -2.98 15.57
C ARG A 333 4.16 -3.85 14.51
N LEU A 334 4.91 -4.70 13.81
CA LEU A 334 4.32 -5.60 12.82
C LEU A 334 3.62 -6.77 13.53
N PRO A 335 2.36 -7.08 13.16
CA PRO A 335 1.69 -8.29 13.65
C PRO A 335 2.48 -9.53 13.20
N LYS A 336 2.62 -10.50 14.11
CA LYS A 336 3.56 -11.63 13.95
C LYS A 336 2.99 -12.82 13.19
N ASP A 337 1.67 -12.98 13.17
CA ASP A 337 0.98 -14.09 12.51
C ASP A 337 -0.34 -13.64 11.84
N GLU A 338 -0.99 -14.55 11.11
CA GLU A 338 -2.22 -14.26 10.37
C GLU A 338 -3.35 -13.78 11.29
N ALA A 339 -3.46 -14.28 12.52
CA ALA A 339 -4.52 -13.88 13.46
C ALA A 339 -4.29 -12.44 13.94
N ALA A 340 -3.09 -12.14 14.42
CA ALA A 340 -2.69 -10.79 14.82
C ALA A 340 -2.84 -9.79 13.66
N CYS A 341 -2.56 -10.21 12.42
CA CYS A 341 -2.78 -9.37 11.23
C CYS A 341 -4.25 -8.98 11.04
N TRP A 342 -5.19 -9.90 11.28
CA TRP A 342 -6.62 -9.61 11.19
C TRP A 342 -7.11 -8.72 12.33
N GLU A 343 -6.63 -8.94 13.55
CA GLU A 343 -6.96 -8.10 14.71
C GLU A 343 -6.48 -6.66 14.48
N TRP A 344 -5.23 -6.51 14.01
CA TRP A 344 -4.64 -5.22 13.66
C TRP A 344 -5.44 -4.54 12.55
N LEU A 345 -5.69 -5.23 11.43
CA LEU A 345 -6.40 -4.64 10.29
C LEU A 345 -7.83 -4.25 10.63
N TYR A 346 -8.55 -5.09 11.39
CA TYR A 346 -9.90 -4.78 11.85
C TYR A 346 -9.91 -3.55 12.75
N THR A 347 -8.98 -3.48 13.71
CA THR A 347 -8.86 -2.34 14.63
C THR A 347 -8.57 -1.06 13.86
N TYR A 348 -7.58 -1.09 12.96
CA TYR A 348 -7.21 0.04 12.11
C TYR A 348 -8.42 0.54 11.29
N LEU A 349 -9.10 -0.36 10.57
CA LEU A 349 -10.24 -0.01 9.72
C LEU A 349 -11.46 0.48 10.50
N SER A 350 -11.64 0.03 11.75
CA SER A 350 -12.80 0.42 12.57
C SER A 350 -12.74 1.87 13.04
N ILE A 351 -11.55 2.49 13.03
CA ILE A 351 -11.32 3.84 13.55
C ILE A 351 -10.84 4.84 12.48
N GLN A 352 -10.70 4.41 11.22
CA GLN A 352 -10.27 5.33 10.15
C GLN A 352 -11.44 6.16 9.65
N GLN A 353 -11.28 7.48 9.60
CA GLN A 353 -12.17 8.32 8.82
C GLN A 353 -12.17 7.88 7.35
N LEU A 354 -13.36 7.77 6.76
CA LEU A 354 -13.55 7.49 5.34
C LEU A 354 -14.01 8.75 4.60
N ASP A 355 -13.44 8.99 3.41
CA ASP A 355 -13.96 9.98 2.47
C ASP A 355 -13.83 9.44 1.05
N PHE A 356 -14.96 8.96 0.54
CA PHE A 356 -15.04 8.41 -0.80
C PHE A 356 -14.88 9.47 -1.89
N LYS A 357 -15.36 10.70 -1.67
CA LYS A 357 -15.26 11.78 -2.67
C LYS A 357 -13.81 12.15 -2.91
N MET A 358 -12.99 12.18 -1.85
CA MET A 358 -11.55 12.38 -1.98
C MET A 358 -10.89 11.25 -2.78
N GLY A 359 -11.34 10.01 -2.62
CA GLY A 359 -10.80 8.84 -3.34
C GLY A 359 -11.24 8.71 -4.81
N GLN A 360 -12.37 9.31 -5.19
CA GLN A 360 -12.97 9.15 -6.53
C GLN A 360 -12.02 9.50 -7.70
N PRO A 361 -11.23 10.59 -7.67
CA PRO A 361 -10.28 10.89 -8.74
C PRO A 361 -9.26 9.77 -8.97
N LEU A 362 -8.72 9.18 -7.89
CA LEU A 362 -7.78 8.06 -7.98
C LEU A 362 -8.46 6.79 -8.48
N ALA A 363 -9.66 6.50 -7.97
CA ALA A 363 -10.45 5.35 -8.39
C ALA A 363 -10.80 5.44 -9.87
N LYS A 364 -11.21 6.62 -10.35
CA LYS A 364 -11.52 6.89 -11.76
C LYS A 364 -10.29 6.74 -12.66
N ALA A 365 -9.17 7.37 -12.29
CA ALA A 365 -7.92 7.26 -13.06
C ALA A 365 -7.47 5.80 -13.20
N LEU A 366 -7.57 5.01 -12.13
CA LEU A 366 -7.25 3.59 -12.18
C LEU A 366 -8.31 2.80 -12.97
N HIS A 367 -9.60 3.09 -12.77
CA HIS A 367 -10.72 2.43 -13.40
C HIS A 367 -10.65 2.54 -14.93
N ASP A 368 -10.46 3.75 -15.47
CA ASP A 368 -10.47 4.06 -16.91
C ASP A 368 -9.22 3.60 -17.67
N LEU A 369 -8.19 3.14 -16.95
CA LEU A 369 -6.92 2.74 -17.55
C LEU A 369 -7.04 1.73 -18.72
N PRO A 370 -7.92 0.70 -18.68
CA PRO A 370 -8.08 -0.20 -19.81
C PRO A 370 -8.54 0.49 -21.10
N ARG A 371 -9.49 1.43 -21.05
CA ARG A 371 -9.86 2.24 -22.22
C ARG A 371 -8.73 3.15 -22.68
N GLN A 372 -8.00 3.78 -21.76
CA GLN A 372 -6.84 4.62 -22.13
C GLN A 372 -5.77 3.81 -22.89
N LEU A 373 -5.56 2.54 -22.51
CA LEU A 373 -4.60 1.64 -23.16
C LEU A 373 -5.10 1.07 -24.50
N MET A 374 -6.40 0.79 -24.60
CA MET A 374 -7.00 0.06 -25.73
C MET A 374 -7.77 0.94 -26.73
N GLY A 375 -7.90 2.24 -26.44
CA GLY A 375 -8.76 3.21 -27.13
C GLY A 375 -10.11 3.41 -26.43
N GLU A 376 -10.56 4.67 -26.31
CA GLU A 376 -11.79 5.05 -25.59
C GLU A 376 -13.05 4.32 -26.07
N ASP A 377 -13.18 4.10 -27.38
CA ASP A 377 -14.34 3.43 -27.97
C ASP A 377 -14.27 1.89 -27.91
N ASN A 378 -13.19 1.33 -27.38
CA ASN A 378 -12.95 -0.11 -27.41
C ASN A 378 -13.87 -0.88 -26.45
N ARG A 379 -14.73 -1.72 -27.03
CA ARG A 379 -15.65 -2.60 -26.28
C ARG A 379 -14.92 -3.54 -25.31
N ARG A 380 -13.71 -4.01 -25.66
CA ARG A 380 -12.90 -4.86 -24.77
C ARG A 380 -12.40 -4.10 -23.55
N GLY A 381 -12.01 -2.83 -23.72
CA GLY A 381 -11.62 -1.94 -22.62
C GLY A 381 -12.77 -1.79 -21.61
N ARG A 382 -13.95 -1.38 -22.08
CA ARG A 382 -15.16 -1.27 -21.24
C ARG A 382 -15.55 -2.57 -20.54
N PHE A 383 -15.38 -3.72 -21.21
CA PHE A 383 -15.63 -5.02 -20.59
C PHE A 383 -14.64 -5.31 -19.45
N VAL A 384 -13.35 -5.05 -19.65
CA VAL A 384 -12.31 -5.22 -18.61
C VAL A 384 -12.58 -4.30 -17.42
N GLU A 385 -13.01 -3.06 -17.65
CA GLU A 385 -13.42 -2.12 -16.61
C GLU A 385 -14.59 -2.64 -15.79
N MET A 386 -15.62 -3.18 -16.45
CA MET A 386 -16.77 -3.78 -15.79
C MET A 386 -16.37 -5.00 -14.94
N VAL A 387 -15.48 -5.86 -15.46
CA VAL A 387 -14.92 -6.99 -14.71
C VAL A 387 -14.15 -6.49 -13.49
N ASN A 388 -13.29 -5.49 -13.65
CA ASN A 388 -12.53 -4.92 -12.56
C ASN A 388 -13.42 -4.33 -11.45
N ALA A 389 -14.44 -3.54 -11.81
CA ALA A 389 -15.42 -3.03 -10.85
C ALA A 389 -16.20 -4.17 -10.16
N SER A 390 -16.48 -5.25 -10.90
CA SER A 390 -17.11 -6.45 -10.34
C SER A 390 -16.22 -7.16 -9.32
N VAL A 391 -14.90 -7.18 -9.52
CA VAL A 391 -13.94 -7.71 -8.53
C VAL A 391 -14.01 -6.90 -7.24
N THR A 392 -13.90 -5.56 -7.32
CA THR A 392 -14.00 -4.68 -6.15
C THR A 392 -15.30 -4.88 -5.38
N ARG A 393 -16.44 -4.84 -6.08
CA ARG A 393 -17.76 -5.02 -5.44
C ARG A 393 -17.96 -6.38 -4.79
N THR A 394 -17.42 -7.43 -5.40
CA THR A 394 -17.60 -8.79 -4.89
C THR A 394 -16.73 -9.02 -3.67
N LEU A 395 -15.44 -8.65 -3.75
CA LEU A 395 -14.45 -8.97 -2.71
C LEU A 395 -14.45 -7.95 -1.57
N VAL A 396 -14.59 -6.65 -1.88
CA VAL A 396 -14.57 -5.57 -0.88
C VAL A 396 -15.99 -5.28 -0.38
N GLY A 397 -16.89 -4.85 -1.27
CA GLY A 397 -18.28 -4.55 -0.92
C GLY A 397 -18.93 -3.50 -1.82
N ASP A 398 -20.26 -3.40 -1.74
CA ASP A 398 -21.02 -2.37 -2.47
C ASP A 398 -20.91 -0.98 -1.84
N ASP A 399 -20.66 -0.91 -0.53
CA ASP A 399 -20.35 0.32 0.20
C ASP A 399 -19.14 1.04 -0.42
N ILE A 400 -18.02 0.34 -0.60
CA ILE A 400 -16.82 0.89 -1.25
C ILE A 400 -17.08 1.15 -2.74
N GLY A 401 -17.74 0.22 -3.43
CA GLY A 401 -18.03 0.36 -4.86
C GLY A 401 -18.91 1.59 -5.17
N ASP A 402 -19.93 1.84 -4.36
CA ASP A 402 -20.86 2.95 -4.53
C ASP A 402 -20.22 4.27 -4.10
N GLY A 403 -19.45 4.28 -3.00
CA GLY A 403 -18.69 5.44 -2.59
C GLY A 403 -17.70 5.92 -3.66
N LEU A 404 -16.98 5.00 -4.28
CA LEU A 404 -15.98 5.32 -5.33
C LEU A 404 -16.58 5.46 -6.74
N ASP A 405 -17.91 5.49 -6.88
CA ASP A 405 -18.63 5.63 -8.15
C ASP A 405 -18.22 4.59 -9.22
N LEU A 406 -17.93 3.36 -8.79
CA LEU A 406 -17.62 2.27 -9.71
C LEU A 406 -18.92 1.78 -10.37
N PRO A 407 -18.90 1.22 -11.60
CA PRO A 407 -20.12 0.71 -12.24
C PRO A 407 -20.65 -0.58 -11.62
N LYS A 408 -21.99 -0.71 -11.58
CA LYS A 408 -22.69 -1.93 -11.13
C LYS A 408 -22.87 -2.93 -12.28
N SER A 409 -22.75 -4.21 -11.96
CA SER A 409 -23.01 -5.32 -12.90
C SER A 409 -23.90 -6.37 -12.27
N LYS A 410 -24.97 -6.79 -12.98
CA LYS A 410 -25.84 -7.90 -12.54
C LYS A 410 -25.12 -9.24 -12.55
N ILE A 411 -24.08 -9.39 -13.38
CA ILE A 411 -23.28 -10.61 -13.51
C ILE A 411 -21.95 -10.53 -12.75
N ARG A 412 -21.83 -9.61 -11.77
CA ARG A 412 -20.58 -9.37 -11.04
C ARG A 412 -19.97 -10.63 -10.41
N PHE A 413 -20.81 -11.54 -9.92
CA PHE A 413 -20.37 -12.79 -9.29
C PHE A 413 -19.72 -13.76 -10.29
N GLY A 414 -19.78 -13.48 -11.59
CA GLY A 414 -19.02 -14.21 -12.61
C GLY A 414 -17.51 -14.22 -12.34
N VAL A 415 -16.97 -13.25 -11.59
CA VAL A 415 -15.56 -13.27 -11.15
C VAL A 415 -15.23 -14.47 -10.26
N LEU A 416 -16.22 -15.03 -9.55
CA LEU A 416 -16.08 -16.23 -8.71
C LEU A 416 -16.04 -17.52 -9.52
N SER A 417 -16.24 -17.47 -10.84
CA SER A 417 -15.92 -18.63 -11.71
C SER A 417 -14.45 -19.03 -11.64
N SER A 418 -13.57 -18.12 -11.20
CA SER A 418 -12.18 -18.43 -10.84
C SER A 418 -12.07 -19.53 -9.78
N VAL A 419 -13.00 -19.62 -8.83
CA VAL A 419 -12.93 -20.54 -7.68
C VAL A 419 -12.80 -22.01 -8.10
N PRO A 420 -13.76 -22.61 -8.83
CA PRO A 420 -13.62 -23.99 -9.27
C PRO A 420 -12.44 -24.19 -10.23
N ILE A 421 -12.08 -23.17 -11.02
CA ILE A 421 -10.96 -23.24 -11.97
C ILE A 421 -9.63 -23.35 -11.23
N LEU A 422 -9.33 -22.40 -10.33
CA LEU A 422 -8.07 -22.40 -9.59
C LEU A 422 -7.96 -23.63 -8.69
N PHE A 423 -9.05 -24.02 -8.05
CA PHE A 423 -9.09 -25.23 -7.22
C PHE A 423 -8.76 -26.49 -8.02
N ALA A 424 -9.35 -26.65 -9.21
CA ALA A 424 -9.06 -27.78 -10.09
C ALA A 424 -7.62 -27.77 -10.60
N LEU A 425 -7.10 -26.60 -11.00
CA LEU A 425 -5.72 -26.44 -11.46
C LEU A 425 -4.71 -26.80 -10.36
N ASP A 426 -4.90 -26.30 -9.13
CA ASP A 426 -4.00 -26.62 -8.01
C ASP A 426 -4.11 -28.09 -7.59
N THR A 427 -5.31 -28.67 -7.64
CA THR A 427 -5.50 -30.09 -7.35
C THR A 427 -4.78 -30.96 -8.39
N ALA A 428 -4.91 -30.64 -9.68
CA ALA A 428 -4.19 -31.35 -10.75
C ALA A 428 -2.67 -31.18 -10.62
N ARG A 429 -2.19 -29.98 -10.25
CA ARG A 429 -0.77 -29.69 -9.99
C ARG A 429 -0.19 -30.56 -8.89
N GLN A 430 -0.93 -30.81 -7.81
CA GLN A 430 -0.46 -31.62 -6.68
C GLN A 430 -0.33 -33.11 -7.01
N HIS A 431 -1.16 -33.64 -7.93
CA HIS A 431 -1.21 -35.07 -8.24
C HIS A 431 -0.46 -35.44 -9.52
N ASN A 432 0.00 -34.47 -10.31
CA ASN A 432 0.67 -34.74 -11.58
C ASN A 432 1.79 -33.73 -11.86
N SER A 433 3.04 -34.18 -11.78
CA SER A 433 4.24 -33.37 -12.00
C SER A 433 4.35 -32.81 -13.43
N SER A 434 3.87 -33.54 -14.44
CA SER A 434 3.82 -33.05 -15.82
C SER A 434 2.84 -31.90 -15.98
N VAL A 435 1.66 -31.99 -15.35
CA VAL A 435 0.69 -30.89 -15.29
C VAL A 435 1.28 -29.70 -14.54
N ALA A 436 1.95 -29.93 -13.41
CA ALA A 436 2.62 -28.88 -12.66
C ALA A 436 3.63 -28.12 -13.52
N HIS A 437 4.46 -28.82 -14.30
CA HIS A 437 5.46 -28.21 -15.17
C HIS A 437 4.80 -27.41 -16.32
N LYS A 438 3.71 -27.93 -16.91
CA LYS A 438 2.95 -27.21 -17.96
C LYS A 438 2.27 -25.95 -17.42
N LEU A 439 1.68 -26.02 -16.22
CA LEU A 439 1.08 -24.86 -15.57
C LEU A 439 2.14 -23.81 -15.22
N GLU A 440 3.32 -24.26 -14.78
CA GLU A 440 4.46 -23.39 -14.53
C GLU A 440 4.94 -22.71 -15.83
N ALA A 441 5.05 -23.43 -16.95
CA ALA A 441 5.40 -22.81 -18.23
C ALA A 441 4.33 -21.80 -18.70
N PHE A 442 3.05 -22.12 -18.54
CA PHE A 442 1.95 -21.23 -18.89
C PHE A 442 1.95 -19.95 -18.05
N ARG A 443 2.11 -20.08 -16.73
CA ARG A 443 2.19 -18.96 -15.79
C ARG A 443 3.40 -18.09 -16.12
N ALA A 444 4.57 -18.66 -16.41
CA ALA A 444 5.76 -17.91 -16.83
C ALA A 444 5.51 -17.09 -18.10
N LYS A 445 4.93 -17.71 -19.13
CA LYS A 445 4.56 -17.02 -20.39
C LYS A 445 3.56 -15.89 -20.15
N ARG A 446 2.59 -16.09 -19.25
CA ARG A 446 1.62 -15.05 -18.90
C ARG A 446 2.26 -13.88 -18.17
N GLN A 447 3.14 -14.17 -17.21
CA GLN A 447 3.93 -13.17 -16.50
C GLN A 447 4.77 -12.33 -17.48
N ASP A 448 5.50 -12.99 -18.39
CA ASP A 448 6.32 -12.30 -19.40
C ASP A 448 5.50 -11.37 -20.32
N ASN A 449 4.31 -11.82 -20.74
CA ASN A 449 3.40 -10.98 -21.52
C ASN A 449 2.91 -9.76 -20.73
N MET A 450 2.68 -9.91 -19.43
CA MET A 450 2.25 -8.81 -18.55
C MET A 450 3.38 -7.81 -18.28
N ASN A 451 4.64 -8.27 -18.37
CA ASN A 451 5.83 -7.44 -18.20
C ASN A 451 6.13 -6.56 -19.43
N TRP A 452 5.28 -6.51 -20.46
CA TRP A 452 5.53 -5.75 -21.70
C TRP A 452 5.94 -4.28 -21.46
N TRP A 453 5.29 -3.61 -20.49
CA TRP A 453 5.59 -2.21 -20.19
C TRP A 453 6.92 -2.09 -19.45
N LEU A 454 7.21 -3.01 -18.53
CA LEU A 454 8.50 -3.07 -17.82
C LEU A 454 9.64 -3.31 -18.79
N LYS A 455 9.52 -4.32 -19.67
CA LYS A 455 10.49 -4.63 -20.74
C LYS A 455 10.77 -3.45 -21.69
N LYS A 456 9.85 -2.48 -21.77
CA LYS A 456 10.03 -1.28 -22.60
C LYS A 456 10.62 -0.09 -21.83
N ASN A 457 10.29 0.05 -20.54
CA ASN A 457 10.52 1.30 -19.79
C ASN A 457 11.41 1.17 -18.56
N ASP A 458 11.71 -0.04 -18.10
CA ASP A 458 12.48 -0.31 -16.88
C ASP A 458 13.80 -1.01 -17.23
N ASP A 459 14.92 -0.44 -16.80
CA ASP A 459 16.26 -0.92 -17.18
C ASP A 459 16.60 -2.30 -16.61
N TYR A 460 15.97 -2.73 -15.51
CA TYR A 460 16.17 -4.08 -14.97
C TYR A 460 15.41 -5.14 -15.78
N TYR A 461 14.26 -4.76 -16.35
CA TYR A 461 13.38 -5.68 -17.09
C TYR A 461 13.56 -5.65 -18.61
N LYS A 462 14.26 -4.65 -19.17
CA LYS A 462 14.72 -4.64 -20.57
C LYS A 462 15.69 -5.79 -20.83
#